data_AF-A0A8E2JXE7-F1
#
_entry.id   AF-A0A8E2JXE7-F1
#
_cell.length_a   1.000
_cell.length_b   1.000
_cell.length_c   1.000
_cell.angle_alpha   90.00
_cell.angle_beta   90.00
_cell.angle_gamma   90.00
#
_symmetry.space_group_name_H-M   'P 1'
#
loop_
_entity.id
_entity.type
_entity.pdbx_description
1 polymer ?
#
loop_
_entity_poly.entity_id
_entity_poly.type
_entity_poly.pdbx_seq_one_letter_code
_entity_poly.pdbx_strand_id
1 'polypeptide(L)'
;MDGMVRPVCVFRECSKYLANYLQAPTSLESRFFSDNGQWENAPLLKGTTKFEALVDAKNILITGGAGFIASWLVRHLVLTYSTEYNIISFDKLDYCSSLNNTRMLDSRNNFRFFHGDVTNPTDVRRCLKLHKIDTIFHFAAQSHVDLSFGNSYNFTKNNVYGTHVLLESAKEAGIRRFIHISTDEVYGEVDKDADDLLEHSALAPTNPYAATKAAAEMLVTAYSRSYNLPVIIVRSNNVYGPHQFPEKVIPKFVNLLQRRRRLIIHGDGQHSRRYIYAGDAADAFDTIFHRGHFGQVYNIGSVDEVTNLELCMKLLAVFDIPQTEAGDWIEHTKDRPFNDRRYAVDGTKLRQLGWEQKITFEEGLRITADWYRDFPNWWGDITNVLTPFPVIMGQSAVPGRLRTREESPVLKATSANASRNSPEVTATKKRKIDVTM
;
A
#
# COMPACT_ATOMS: atom_id res chain seq x y z
N MET A 1 9.58 -25.66 -47.20
CA MET A 1 9.18 -24.28 -47.55
C MET A 1 8.07 -23.90 -46.60
N ASP A 2 8.35 -22.88 -45.81
CA ASP A 2 7.76 -22.62 -44.50
C ASP A 2 6.34 -22.05 -44.56
N GLY A 3 5.43 -22.71 -43.84
CA GLY A 3 4.11 -22.20 -43.52
C GLY A 3 4.17 -21.36 -42.25
N MET A 4 4.45 -20.07 -42.42
CA MET A 4 4.54 -19.08 -41.34
C MET A 4 3.17 -18.86 -40.68
N VAL A 5 2.94 -19.53 -39.54
CA VAL A 5 1.80 -19.26 -38.65
C VAL A 5 2.04 -17.92 -37.97
N ARG A 6 1.29 -16.89 -38.38
CA ARG A 6 1.30 -15.57 -37.74
C ARG A 6 0.68 -15.67 -36.33
N PRO A 7 1.28 -15.07 -35.29
CA PRO A 7 0.70 -15.09 -33.96
C PRO A 7 -0.58 -14.25 -33.93
N VAL A 8 -1.66 -14.86 -33.43
CA VAL A 8 -2.97 -14.22 -33.22
C VAL A 8 -2.83 -13.18 -32.11
N CYS A 9 -3.02 -11.91 -32.47
CA CYS A 9 -2.97 -10.76 -31.57
C CYS A 9 -4.08 -10.85 -30.49
N VAL A 10 -3.68 -10.78 -29.22
CA VAL A 10 -4.52 -10.88 -28.01
C VAL A 10 -5.53 -9.73 -27.85
N PHE A 11 -5.46 -8.71 -28.72
CA PHE A 11 -6.44 -7.61 -28.76
C PHE A 11 -7.88 -8.06 -29.10
N ARG A 12 -8.10 -9.22 -29.73
CA ARG A 12 -9.46 -9.65 -30.12
C ARG A 12 -10.33 -10.12 -28.95
N GLU A 13 -9.75 -10.63 -27.85
CA GLU A 13 -10.56 -10.96 -26.67
C GLU A 13 -10.86 -9.72 -25.83
N CYS A 14 -9.93 -8.77 -25.68
CA CYS A 14 -10.25 -7.46 -25.08
C CYS A 14 -11.26 -6.66 -25.91
N SER A 15 -11.23 -6.75 -27.25
CA SER A 15 -12.16 -6.03 -28.12
C SER A 15 -13.63 -6.43 -27.89
N LYS A 16 -13.92 -7.70 -27.54
CA LYS A 16 -15.28 -8.12 -27.17
C LYS A 16 -15.72 -7.57 -25.81
N TYR A 17 -14.80 -7.36 -24.88
CA TYR A 17 -15.08 -6.71 -23.60
C TYR A 17 -15.24 -5.18 -23.74
N LEU A 18 -14.47 -4.54 -24.63
CA LEU A 18 -14.56 -3.11 -24.97
C LEU A 18 -15.91 -2.74 -25.63
N ALA A 19 -16.43 -3.59 -26.52
CA ALA A 19 -17.63 -3.27 -27.30
C ALA A 19 -18.92 -3.13 -26.47
N ASN A 20 -19.01 -3.82 -25.33
CA ASN A 20 -20.18 -3.71 -24.44
C ASN A 20 -20.13 -2.51 -23.47
N TYR A 21 -18.98 -1.86 -23.33
CA TYR A 21 -18.78 -0.76 -22.39
C TYR A 21 -18.78 0.63 -23.05
N LEU A 22 -18.60 0.70 -24.38
CA LEU A 22 -18.54 1.97 -25.13
C LEU A 22 -19.91 2.68 -25.32
N GLN A 23 -20.99 2.17 -24.71
CA GLN A 23 -22.32 2.81 -24.74
C GLN A 23 -22.76 3.41 -23.40
N ALA A 24 -21.87 3.52 -22.41
CA ALA A 24 -22.15 4.24 -21.16
C ALA A 24 -21.69 5.71 -21.26
N PRO A 25 -22.49 6.67 -20.76
CA PRO A 25 -22.15 8.09 -20.83
C PRO A 25 -20.90 8.36 -19.99
N THR A 26 -19.95 9.11 -20.56
CA THR A 26 -18.68 9.62 -19.98
C THR A 26 -18.55 9.43 -18.46
N SER A 27 -18.13 8.24 -18.06
CA SER A 27 -17.83 7.87 -16.68
C SER A 27 -16.33 7.54 -16.58
N LEU A 28 -15.79 7.71 -15.38
CA LEU A 28 -14.37 7.54 -15.02
C LEU A 28 -13.79 6.14 -15.31
N GLU A 29 -14.60 5.15 -15.71
CA GLU A 29 -14.11 3.86 -16.22
C GLU A 29 -13.23 4.02 -17.46
N SER A 30 -13.48 5.06 -18.27
CA SER A 30 -12.68 5.39 -19.45
C SER A 30 -11.22 5.76 -19.15
N ARG A 31 -10.91 6.27 -17.95
CA ARG A 31 -9.55 6.72 -17.59
C ARG A 31 -8.54 5.58 -17.42
N PHE A 32 -9.02 4.38 -17.06
CA PHE A 32 -8.16 3.20 -16.93
C PHE A 32 -7.72 2.68 -18.30
N PHE A 33 -8.51 2.99 -19.33
CA PHE A 33 -8.27 2.58 -20.71
C PHE A 33 -7.77 3.70 -21.60
N SER A 34 -7.81 4.97 -21.15
CA SER A 34 -7.25 6.10 -21.89
C SER A 34 -5.75 5.92 -22.04
N ASP A 35 -5.34 5.54 -23.24
CA ASP A 35 -3.94 5.41 -23.62
C ASP A 35 -3.47 6.70 -24.27
N ASN A 36 -2.61 7.43 -23.56
CA ASN A 36 -1.95 8.62 -24.08
C ASN A 36 -0.53 8.32 -24.60
N GLY A 37 -0.17 7.03 -24.73
CA GLY A 37 1.12 6.55 -25.25
C GLY A 37 2.32 6.78 -24.32
N GLN A 38 2.13 7.41 -23.15
CA GLN A 38 3.26 7.77 -22.27
C GLN A 38 4.00 6.55 -21.72
N TRP A 39 3.31 5.41 -21.57
CA TRP A 39 3.91 4.17 -21.10
C TRP A 39 4.90 3.56 -22.11
N GLU A 40 4.80 3.88 -23.40
CA GLU A 40 5.70 3.35 -24.45
C GLU A 40 7.14 3.85 -24.28
N ASN A 41 7.28 5.07 -23.76
CA ASN A 41 8.57 5.72 -23.52
C ASN A 41 9.05 5.59 -22.07
N ALA A 42 8.26 4.95 -21.21
CA ALA A 42 8.61 4.79 -19.80
C ALA A 42 9.74 3.76 -19.62
N PRO A 43 10.72 4.02 -18.75
CA PRO A 43 11.78 3.06 -18.49
C PRO A 43 11.23 1.75 -17.91
N LEU A 44 11.84 0.62 -18.29
CA LEU A 44 11.53 -0.69 -17.72
C LEU A 44 12.11 -0.81 -16.32
N LEU A 45 11.28 -0.48 -15.33
CA LEU A 45 11.67 -0.47 -13.92
C LEU A 45 11.37 -1.81 -13.24
N LYS A 46 12.41 -2.51 -12.78
CA LYS A 46 12.30 -3.79 -12.06
C LYS A 46 13.40 -3.95 -11.01
N GLY A 47 13.26 -4.93 -10.12
CA GLY A 47 14.34 -5.41 -9.26
C GLY A 47 15.49 -6.06 -10.04
N THR A 48 16.60 -6.27 -9.36
CA THR A 48 17.87 -6.80 -9.88
C THR A 48 18.16 -8.25 -9.51
N THR A 49 17.47 -8.84 -8.52
CA THR A 49 17.72 -10.23 -8.12
C THR A 49 17.34 -11.23 -9.21
N LYS A 50 17.97 -12.40 -9.15
CA LYS A 50 17.63 -13.57 -9.96
C LYS A 50 18.08 -14.82 -9.23
N PHE A 51 17.16 -15.75 -9.04
CA PHE A 51 17.40 -17.06 -8.44
C PHE A 51 17.16 -18.17 -9.44
N GLU A 52 17.47 -19.42 -9.07
CA GLU A 52 16.95 -20.57 -9.80
C GLU A 52 15.44 -20.66 -9.56
N ALA A 53 14.68 -20.89 -10.63
CA ALA A 53 13.24 -20.95 -10.53
C ALA A 53 12.78 -22.14 -9.68
N LEU A 54 11.77 -21.90 -8.85
CA LEU A 54 11.18 -22.92 -8.00
C LEU A 54 10.42 -23.94 -8.84
N VAL A 55 10.74 -25.22 -8.63
CA VAL A 55 10.08 -26.34 -9.33
C VAL A 55 8.59 -26.44 -8.96
N ASP A 56 8.21 -25.95 -7.78
CA ASP A 56 6.84 -26.04 -7.25
C ASP A 56 5.93 -24.84 -7.62
N ALA A 57 6.49 -23.80 -8.26
CA ALA A 57 5.77 -22.59 -8.65
C ALA A 57 5.75 -22.43 -10.18
N LYS A 58 4.56 -22.21 -10.76
CA LYS A 58 4.42 -22.01 -12.22
C LYS A 58 3.46 -20.87 -12.56
N ASN A 59 2.28 -20.85 -11.95
CA ASN A 59 1.24 -19.86 -12.22
C ASN A 59 1.03 -18.99 -10.99
N ILE A 60 1.54 -17.76 -11.06
CA ILE A 60 1.63 -16.84 -9.93
C ILE A 60 0.58 -15.75 -10.09
N LEU A 61 -0.33 -15.66 -9.12
CA LEU A 61 -1.29 -14.57 -9.00
C LEU A 61 -0.70 -13.44 -8.15
N ILE A 62 -0.72 -12.22 -8.66
CA ILE A 62 -0.35 -11.01 -7.91
C ILE A 62 -1.57 -10.10 -7.83
N THR A 63 -2.21 -10.07 -6.67
CA THR A 63 -3.37 -9.17 -6.45
C THR A 63 -2.88 -7.74 -6.20
N GLY A 64 -3.63 -6.73 -6.66
CA GLY A 64 -3.22 -5.33 -6.60
C GLY A 64 -2.16 -4.96 -7.65
N GLY A 65 -1.99 -5.81 -8.68
CA GLY A 65 -0.85 -5.74 -9.61
C GLY A 65 -0.81 -4.50 -10.51
N ALA A 66 -1.89 -3.72 -10.61
CA ALA A 66 -1.89 -2.41 -11.29
C ALA A 66 -1.55 -1.24 -10.35
N GLY A 67 -1.39 -1.51 -9.05
CA GLY A 67 -0.93 -0.53 -8.06
C GLY A 67 0.60 -0.35 -8.05
N PHE A 68 1.06 0.56 -7.20
CA PHE A 68 2.46 0.96 -7.11
C PHE A 68 3.42 -0.21 -6.85
N ILE A 69 3.42 -0.77 -5.63
CA ILE A 69 4.44 -1.75 -5.19
C ILE A 69 4.32 -3.06 -5.98
N ALA A 70 3.11 -3.58 -6.13
CA ALA A 70 2.87 -4.85 -6.80
C ALA A 70 3.32 -4.82 -8.27
N SER A 71 3.14 -3.69 -8.98
CA SER A 71 3.57 -3.58 -10.38
C SER A 71 5.08 -3.72 -10.56
N TRP A 72 5.88 -3.32 -9.56
CA TRP A 72 7.33 -3.56 -9.57
C TRP A 72 7.66 -5.05 -9.52
N LEU A 73 6.97 -5.81 -8.65
CA LEU A 73 7.13 -7.26 -8.61
C LEU A 73 6.61 -7.94 -9.89
N VAL A 74 5.46 -7.50 -10.42
CA VAL A 74 4.91 -8.01 -11.68
C VAL A 74 5.93 -7.86 -12.81
N ARG A 75 6.47 -6.65 -13.02
CA ARG A 75 7.50 -6.39 -14.04
C ARG A 75 8.76 -7.22 -13.78
N HIS A 76 9.21 -7.30 -12.53
CA HIS A 76 10.38 -8.08 -12.17
C HIS A 76 10.21 -9.57 -12.51
N LEU A 77 9.12 -10.21 -12.07
CA LEU A 77 8.93 -11.63 -12.31
C LEU A 77 8.70 -11.96 -13.79
N VAL A 78 7.92 -11.15 -14.50
CA VAL A 78 7.64 -11.37 -15.93
C VAL A 78 8.93 -11.28 -16.76
N LEU A 79 9.79 -10.30 -16.47
CA LEU A 79 10.99 -10.04 -17.26
C LEU A 79 12.18 -10.92 -16.85
N THR A 80 12.33 -11.24 -15.57
CA THR A 80 13.46 -12.04 -15.06
C THR A 80 13.27 -13.54 -15.30
N TYR A 81 12.02 -14.03 -15.20
CA TYR A 81 11.66 -15.46 -15.27
C TYR A 81 10.69 -15.76 -16.42
N SER A 82 11.05 -15.25 -17.61
CA SER A 82 10.16 -15.20 -18.77
C SER A 82 9.69 -16.56 -19.31
N THR A 83 10.39 -17.63 -18.97
CA THR A 83 10.13 -19.01 -19.41
C THR A 83 9.62 -19.90 -18.28
N GLU A 84 9.92 -19.53 -17.04
CA GLU A 84 9.68 -20.32 -15.84
C GLU A 84 8.33 -20.00 -15.23
N TYR A 85 7.92 -18.73 -15.17
CA TYR A 85 6.70 -18.32 -14.48
C TYR A 85 5.68 -17.64 -15.39
N ASN A 86 4.41 -18.00 -15.22
CA ASN A 86 3.26 -17.29 -15.75
C ASN A 86 2.71 -16.36 -14.67
N ILE A 87 2.64 -15.07 -14.96
CA ILE A 87 2.23 -14.04 -14.01
C ILE A 87 0.84 -13.51 -14.38
N ILE A 88 -0.08 -13.61 -13.43
CA ILE A 88 -1.45 -13.10 -13.52
C ILE A 88 -1.55 -11.90 -12.59
N SER A 89 -1.62 -10.69 -13.16
CA SER A 89 -1.90 -9.46 -12.41
C SER A 89 -3.40 -9.32 -12.21
N PHE A 90 -3.86 -9.36 -10.96
CA PHE A 90 -5.28 -9.25 -10.60
C PHE A 90 -5.53 -7.92 -9.91
N ASP A 91 -6.43 -7.09 -10.43
CA ASP A 91 -6.73 -5.79 -9.85
C ASP A 91 -8.17 -5.39 -10.14
N LYS A 92 -8.78 -4.63 -9.24
CA LYS A 92 -10.13 -4.07 -9.46
C LYS A 92 -10.10 -2.72 -10.18
N LEU A 93 -8.90 -2.16 -10.36
CA LEU A 93 -8.64 -0.84 -10.91
C LEU A 93 -9.27 0.27 -10.04
N ASP A 94 -8.84 0.35 -8.78
CA ASP A 94 -9.27 1.43 -7.88
C ASP A 94 -8.62 2.78 -8.25
N TYR A 95 -8.95 3.85 -7.54
CA TYR A 95 -8.49 5.21 -7.84
C TYR A 95 -6.95 5.38 -7.89
N CYS A 96 -6.19 4.53 -7.20
CA CYS A 96 -4.73 4.57 -7.15
C CYS A 96 -4.05 3.52 -8.05
N SER A 97 -4.82 2.81 -8.87
CA SER A 97 -4.34 1.83 -9.86
C SER A 97 -4.23 2.45 -11.25
N SER A 98 -3.27 1.98 -12.05
CA SER A 98 -3.13 2.36 -13.46
C SER A 98 -2.60 1.20 -14.30
N LEU A 99 -3.27 0.92 -15.42
CA LEU A 99 -2.80 -0.10 -16.38
C LEU A 99 -1.48 0.29 -17.04
N ASN A 100 -1.14 1.59 -17.09
CA ASN A 100 0.17 2.03 -17.60
C ASN A 100 1.33 1.41 -16.82
N ASN A 101 1.13 1.06 -15.54
CA ASN A 101 2.14 0.40 -14.72
C ASN A 101 2.52 -1.00 -15.25
N THR A 102 1.65 -1.64 -16.04
CA THR A 102 1.87 -3.01 -16.54
C THR A 102 1.71 -3.18 -18.05
N ARG A 103 1.17 -2.19 -18.78
CA ARG A 103 0.89 -2.26 -20.23
C ARG A 103 2.08 -2.68 -21.09
N MET A 104 3.29 -2.27 -20.71
CA MET A 104 4.54 -2.70 -21.36
C MET A 104 4.75 -4.22 -21.39
N LEU A 105 3.99 -4.97 -20.58
CA LEU A 105 4.05 -6.43 -20.50
C LEU A 105 2.97 -7.11 -21.35
N ASP A 106 2.03 -6.38 -21.97
CA ASP A 106 0.88 -6.97 -22.67
C ASP A 106 1.27 -7.87 -23.85
N SER A 107 2.45 -7.63 -24.43
CA SER A 107 3.04 -8.43 -25.50
C SER A 107 3.81 -9.67 -25.00
N ARG A 108 3.97 -9.83 -23.68
CA ARG A 108 4.70 -10.95 -23.08
C ARG A 108 3.77 -12.16 -22.95
N ASN A 109 4.22 -13.30 -23.49
CA ASN A 109 3.42 -14.54 -23.48
C ASN A 109 3.12 -15.07 -22.07
N ASN A 110 4.00 -14.80 -21.11
CA ASN A 110 3.89 -15.23 -19.73
C ASN A 110 3.20 -14.20 -18.82
N PHE A 111 2.57 -13.16 -19.38
CA PHE A 111 1.82 -12.16 -18.62
C PHE A 111 0.34 -12.15 -19.02
N ARG A 112 -0.53 -12.00 -18.02
CA ARG A 112 -1.97 -11.77 -18.19
C ARG A 112 -2.45 -10.77 -17.14
N PHE A 113 -3.32 -9.85 -17.56
CA PHE A 113 -4.10 -9.02 -16.65
C PHE A 113 -5.49 -9.62 -16.45
N PHE A 114 -5.98 -9.63 -15.21
CA PHE A 114 -7.31 -10.08 -14.84
C PHE A 114 -8.01 -8.99 -14.03
N HIS A 115 -9.07 -8.41 -14.61
CA HIS A 115 -9.92 -7.46 -13.89
C HIS A 115 -10.86 -8.22 -12.95
N GLY A 116 -10.78 -7.92 -11.65
CA GLY A 116 -11.60 -8.56 -10.63
C GLY A 116 -11.43 -7.93 -9.25
N ASP A 117 -12.41 -8.17 -8.37
CA ASP A 117 -12.38 -7.67 -6.99
C ASP A 117 -12.07 -8.81 -6.02
N VAL A 118 -11.07 -8.63 -5.15
CA VAL A 118 -10.71 -9.63 -4.12
C VAL A 118 -11.82 -9.85 -3.10
N THR A 119 -12.76 -8.90 -2.98
CA THR A 119 -13.96 -9.01 -2.15
C THR A 119 -15.10 -9.76 -2.84
N ASN A 120 -14.96 -10.10 -4.13
CA ASN A 120 -15.91 -10.93 -4.87
C ASN A 120 -15.39 -12.37 -4.97
N PRO A 121 -15.96 -13.33 -4.21
CA PRO A 121 -15.53 -14.73 -4.25
C PRO A 121 -15.61 -15.35 -5.65
N THR A 122 -16.56 -14.92 -6.48
CA THR A 122 -16.73 -15.44 -7.84
C THR A 122 -15.56 -15.06 -8.73
N ASP A 123 -15.10 -13.81 -8.65
CA ASP A 123 -13.95 -13.34 -9.44
C ASP A 123 -12.67 -14.04 -9.03
N VAL A 124 -12.43 -14.16 -7.72
CA VAL A 124 -11.27 -14.86 -7.18
C VAL A 124 -11.26 -16.33 -7.63
N ARG A 125 -12.35 -17.08 -7.39
CA ARG A 125 -12.43 -18.50 -7.78
C ARG A 125 -12.29 -18.69 -9.29
N ARG A 126 -12.89 -17.81 -10.09
CA ARG A 126 -12.77 -17.81 -11.56
C ARG A 126 -11.32 -17.64 -11.98
N CYS A 127 -10.61 -16.65 -11.42
CA CYS A 127 -9.20 -16.41 -11.71
C CYS A 127 -8.32 -17.61 -11.34
N LEU A 128 -8.45 -18.13 -10.11
CA LEU A 128 -7.66 -19.26 -9.61
C LEU A 128 -7.84 -20.50 -10.51
N LYS A 129 -9.09 -20.83 -10.87
CA LYS A 129 -9.41 -21.99 -11.71
C LYS A 129 -8.95 -21.81 -13.15
N LEU A 130 -9.24 -20.66 -13.77
CA LEU A 130 -8.92 -20.40 -15.18
C LEU A 130 -7.42 -20.50 -15.45
N HIS A 131 -6.61 -19.93 -14.56
CA HIS A 131 -5.16 -19.86 -14.72
C HIS A 131 -4.39 -20.95 -13.98
N LYS A 132 -5.08 -21.87 -13.30
CA LYS A 132 -4.48 -22.96 -12.51
C LYS A 132 -3.41 -22.42 -11.55
N ILE A 133 -3.77 -21.38 -10.81
CA ILE A 133 -2.86 -20.67 -9.91
C ILE A 133 -2.35 -21.63 -8.84
N ASP A 134 -1.03 -21.61 -8.60
CA ASP A 134 -0.37 -22.39 -7.55
C ASP A 134 0.29 -21.52 -6.47
N THR A 135 0.57 -20.25 -6.80
CA THR A 135 1.26 -19.29 -5.94
C THR A 135 0.50 -17.98 -5.93
N ILE A 136 0.35 -17.37 -4.76
CA ILE A 136 -0.33 -16.07 -4.60
C ILE A 136 0.59 -15.09 -3.87
N PHE A 137 0.76 -13.90 -4.43
CA PHE A 137 1.18 -12.71 -3.70
C PHE A 137 -0.02 -11.78 -3.48
N HIS A 138 -0.30 -11.47 -2.22
CA HIS A 138 -1.43 -10.64 -1.84
C HIS A 138 -1.01 -9.21 -1.48
N PHE A 139 -1.05 -8.28 -2.44
CA PHE A 139 -0.81 -6.84 -2.22
C PHE A 139 -2.10 -6.01 -2.17
N ALA A 140 -3.21 -6.49 -2.76
CA ALA A 140 -4.44 -5.71 -2.86
C ALA A 140 -4.94 -5.25 -1.48
N ALA A 141 -5.02 -3.93 -1.29
CA ALA A 141 -5.50 -3.30 -0.06
C ALA A 141 -5.90 -1.84 -0.33
N GLN A 142 -6.74 -1.28 0.54
CA GLN A 142 -6.81 0.17 0.73
C GLN A 142 -5.73 0.59 1.74
N SER A 143 -4.92 1.60 1.37
CA SER A 143 -3.66 1.90 2.06
C SER A 143 -3.44 3.36 2.47
N HIS A 144 -4.39 4.27 2.22
CA HIS A 144 -4.21 5.68 2.60
C HIS A 144 -4.72 5.94 4.03
N VAL A 145 -3.80 6.11 4.97
CA VAL A 145 -4.10 6.30 6.40
C VAL A 145 -5.15 7.39 6.63
N ASP A 146 -5.04 8.57 6.02
CA ASP A 146 -6.00 9.66 6.25
C ASP A 146 -7.43 9.32 5.82
N LEU A 147 -7.57 8.49 4.79
CA LEU A 147 -8.89 8.09 4.30
C LEU A 147 -9.53 7.03 5.22
N SER A 148 -8.72 6.31 5.97
CA SER A 148 -9.20 5.27 6.87
C SER A 148 -10.01 5.84 8.05
N PHE A 149 -9.73 7.06 8.49
CA PHE A 149 -10.49 7.74 9.54
C PHE A 149 -11.91 8.12 9.09
N GLY A 150 -12.09 8.48 7.82
CA GLY A 150 -13.40 8.84 7.26
C GLY A 150 -14.19 7.66 6.70
N ASN A 151 -13.53 6.53 6.40
CA ASN A 151 -14.11 5.41 5.64
C ASN A 151 -13.61 4.03 6.11
N SER A 152 -13.49 3.84 7.43
CA SER A 152 -12.95 2.61 8.03
C SER A 152 -13.66 1.32 7.59
N TYR A 153 -14.97 1.36 7.33
CA TYR A 153 -15.74 0.21 6.86
C TYR A 153 -15.22 -0.34 5.52
N ASN A 154 -14.87 0.52 4.57
CA ASN A 154 -14.32 0.07 3.30
C ASN A 154 -12.91 -0.50 3.45
N PHE A 155 -12.12 -0.01 4.40
CA PHE A 155 -10.83 -0.62 4.75
C PHE A 155 -11.03 -2.02 5.32
N THR A 156 -11.97 -2.23 6.23
CA THR A 156 -12.31 -3.57 6.74
C THR A 156 -12.78 -4.49 5.62
N LYS A 157 -13.65 -4.00 4.73
CA LYS A 157 -14.15 -4.78 3.60
C LYS A 157 -13.01 -5.21 2.65
N ASN A 158 -12.16 -4.28 2.22
CA ASN A 158 -11.10 -4.60 1.26
C ASN A 158 -9.97 -5.40 1.91
N ASN A 159 -9.49 -4.98 3.08
CA ASN A 159 -8.27 -5.54 3.68
C ASN A 159 -8.56 -6.82 4.45
N VAL A 160 -9.63 -6.86 5.26
CA VAL A 160 -9.94 -8.03 6.11
C VAL A 160 -10.80 -9.03 5.36
N TYR A 161 -11.98 -8.60 4.88
CA TYR A 161 -12.89 -9.50 4.18
C TYR A 161 -12.32 -9.97 2.83
N GLY A 162 -11.68 -9.08 2.07
CA GLY A 162 -10.96 -9.48 0.84
C GLY A 162 -9.88 -10.52 1.08
N THR A 163 -9.05 -10.36 2.13
CA THR A 163 -8.07 -11.37 2.53
C THR A 163 -8.76 -12.70 2.88
N HIS A 164 -9.87 -12.65 3.62
CA HIS A 164 -10.63 -13.86 4.00
C HIS A 164 -11.16 -14.62 2.77
N VAL A 165 -11.77 -13.90 1.81
CA VAL A 165 -12.25 -14.49 0.55
C VAL A 165 -11.11 -15.17 -0.21
N LEU A 166 -9.94 -14.51 -0.27
CA LEU A 166 -8.77 -15.05 -0.95
C LEU A 166 -8.21 -16.27 -0.24
N LEU A 167 -8.16 -16.28 1.11
CA LEU A 167 -7.69 -17.42 1.91
C LEU A 167 -8.60 -18.64 1.77
N GLU A 168 -9.92 -18.47 1.83
CA GLU A 168 -10.86 -19.57 1.61
C GLU A 168 -10.72 -20.16 0.20
N SER A 169 -10.62 -19.27 -0.80
CA SER A 169 -10.45 -19.70 -2.20
C SER A 169 -9.09 -20.38 -2.43
N ALA A 170 -8.03 -19.91 -1.76
CA ALA A 170 -6.69 -20.48 -1.84
C ALA A 170 -6.63 -21.89 -1.21
N LYS A 171 -7.30 -22.07 -0.07
CA LYS A 171 -7.46 -23.38 0.58
C LYS A 171 -8.19 -24.36 -0.35
N GLU A 172 -9.32 -23.96 -0.91
CA GLU A 172 -10.09 -24.78 -1.86
C GLU A 172 -9.29 -25.14 -3.13
N ALA A 173 -8.49 -24.20 -3.63
CA ALA A 173 -7.68 -24.40 -4.84
C ALA A 173 -6.39 -25.19 -4.61
N GLY A 174 -6.01 -25.47 -3.36
CA GLY A 174 -4.76 -26.17 -3.04
C GLY A 174 -3.50 -25.36 -3.36
N ILE A 175 -3.52 -24.07 -3.04
CA ILE A 175 -2.37 -23.16 -3.25
C ILE A 175 -1.15 -23.64 -2.47
N ARG A 176 0.00 -23.66 -3.16
CA ARG A 176 1.28 -24.17 -2.65
C ARG A 176 2.13 -23.12 -1.97
N ARG A 177 1.82 -21.84 -2.19
CA ARG A 177 2.52 -20.72 -1.58
C ARG A 177 1.64 -19.48 -1.54
N PHE A 178 1.48 -18.90 -0.36
CA PHE A 178 0.69 -17.69 -0.13
C PHE A 178 1.53 -16.63 0.59
N ILE A 179 1.95 -15.60 -0.13
CA ILE A 179 2.77 -14.52 0.41
C ILE A 179 1.86 -13.31 0.67
N HIS A 180 1.63 -13.00 1.94
CA HIS A 180 0.83 -11.86 2.37
C HIS A 180 1.70 -10.63 2.59
N ILE A 181 1.41 -9.55 1.87
CA ILE A 181 2.16 -8.31 1.99
C ILE A 181 1.44 -7.37 2.95
N SER A 182 2.14 -7.01 4.02
CA SER A 182 1.70 -6.16 5.12
C SER A 182 2.65 -4.98 5.29
N THR A 183 2.58 -4.31 6.42
CA THR A 183 3.25 -3.03 6.70
C THR A 183 3.86 -3.07 8.09
N ASP A 184 4.89 -2.28 8.33
CA ASP A 184 5.44 -2.02 9.67
C ASP A 184 4.45 -1.32 10.62
N GLU A 185 3.52 -0.51 10.12
CA GLU A 185 2.50 0.17 10.94
C GLU A 185 1.65 -0.77 11.82
N VAL A 186 1.61 -2.08 11.53
CA VAL A 186 0.94 -3.08 12.38
C VAL A 186 1.56 -3.19 13.77
N TYR A 187 2.82 -2.79 13.91
CA TYR A 187 3.53 -2.77 15.17
C TYR A 187 3.17 -1.57 16.03
N GLY A 188 2.69 -0.48 15.44
CA GLY A 188 2.47 0.80 16.13
C GLY A 188 3.74 1.64 16.27
N GLU A 189 3.64 2.69 17.08
CA GLU A 189 4.72 3.65 17.33
C GLU A 189 5.89 3.02 18.08
N VAL A 190 7.12 3.39 17.67
CA VAL A 190 8.37 3.01 18.34
C VAL A 190 8.99 4.24 18.96
N ASP A 191 9.29 4.18 20.26
CA ASP A 191 10.00 5.28 20.93
C ASP A 191 11.38 5.52 20.29
N LYS A 192 11.85 6.77 20.32
CA LYS A 192 13.11 7.16 19.67
C LYS A 192 14.31 6.38 20.19
N ASP A 193 14.32 6.08 21.49
CA ASP A 193 15.41 5.41 22.20
C ASP A 193 15.17 3.89 22.35
N ALA A 194 14.09 3.36 21.76
CA ALA A 194 13.78 1.94 21.79
C ALA A 194 14.42 1.20 20.61
N ASP A 195 14.74 -0.07 20.87
CA ASP A 195 15.24 -1.00 19.87
C ASP A 195 14.24 -1.19 18.72
N ASP A 196 14.77 -1.45 17.53
CA ASP A 196 13.97 -1.75 16.35
C ASP A 196 13.18 -3.04 16.54
N LEU A 197 11.93 -3.07 16.05
CA LEU A 197 11.03 -4.18 16.31
C LEU A 197 11.33 -5.41 15.44
N LEU A 198 11.40 -6.57 16.09
CA LEU A 198 11.59 -7.88 15.46
C LEU A 198 10.27 -8.48 14.97
N GLU A 199 10.34 -9.56 14.18
CA GLU A 199 9.15 -10.23 13.63
C GLU A 199 8.20 -10.80 14.69
N HIS A 200 8.71 -11.15 15.87
CA HIS A 200 7.94 -11.68 16.99
C HIS A 200 7.36 -10.59 17.90
N SER A 201 7.64 -9.30 17.64
CA SER A 201 7.09 -8.20 18.43
C SER A 201 5.56 -8.17 18.33
N ALA A 202 4.92 -7.69 19.41
CA ALA A 202 3.48 -7.59 19.48
C ALA A 202 2.94 -6.59 18.45
N LEU A 203 1.75 -6.86 17.91
CA LEU A 203 1.04 -5.94 17.03
C LEU A 203 0.24 -4.95 17.88
N ALA A 204 0.50 -3.66 17.70
CA ALA A 204 -0.17 -2.57 18.41
C ALA A 204 -0.59 -1.43 17.46
N PRO A 205 -1.41 -1.72 16.43
CA PRO A 205 -1.77 -0.71 15.43
C PRO A 205 -2.54 0.46 16.04
N THR A 206 -2.18 1.68 15.65
CA THR A 206 -2.70 2.94 16.22
C THR A 206 -3.75 3.62 15.35
N ASN A 207 -3.91 3.18 14.10
CA ASN A 207 -4.83 3.76 13.13
C ASN A 207 -5.73 2.70 12.44
N PRO A 208 -6.89 3.09 11.87
CA PRO A 208 -7.83 2.11 11.29
C PRO A 208 -7.24 1.31 10.12
N TYR A 209 -6.37 1.90 9.30
CA TYR A 209 -5.67 1.17 8.24
C TYR A 209 -4.78 0.06 8.81
N ALA A 210 -3.86 0.41 9.70
CA ALA A 210 -2.95 -0.53 10.34
C ALA A 210 -3.71 -1.64 11.09
N ALA A 211 -4.82 -1.29 11.76
CA ALA A 211 -5.67 -2.25 12.46
C ALA A 211 -6.28 -3.29 11.49
N THR A 212 -6.73 -2.87 10.31
CA THR A 212 -7.25 -3.81 9.30
C THR A 212 -6.15 -4.68 8.69
N LYS A 213 -4.91 -4.18 8.57
CA LYS A 213 -3.75 -4.98 8.12
C LYS A 213 -3.36 -6.02 9.17
N ALA A 214 -3.29 -5.64 10.45
CA ALA A 214 -3.05 -6.57 11.56
C ALA A 214 -4.15 -7.64 11.65
N ALA A 215 -5.43 -7.27 11.49
CA ALA A 215 -6.54 -8.22 11.47
C ALA A 215 -6.43 -9.22 10.30
N ALA A 216 -6.00 -8.78 9.12
CA ALA A 216 -5.73 -9.68 7.99
C ALA A 216 -4.59 -10.66 8.31
N GLU A 217 -3.50 -10.21 8.96
CA GLU A 217 -2.42 -11.10 9.39
C GLU A 217 -2.88 -12.18 10.38
N MET A 218 -3.81 -11.85 11.28
CA MET A 218 -4.38 -12.83 12.21
C MET A 218 -5.14 -13.93 11.46
N LEU A 219 -5.90 -13.57 10.41
CA LEU A 219 -6.56 -14.55 9.54
C LEU A 219 -5.52 -15.41 8.80
N VAL A 220 -4.51 -14.80 8.16
CA VAL A 220 -3.46 -15.54 7.44
C VAL A 220 -2.75 -16.54 8.36
N THR A 221 -2.40 -16.10 9.57
CA THR A 221 -1.76 -16.94 10.59
C THR A 221 -2.66 -18.08 11.04
N ALA A 222 -3.95 -17.80 11.30
CA ALA A 222 -4.91 -18.83 11.66
C ALA A 222 -5.07 -19.88 10.56
N TYR A 223 -5.10 -19.47 9.29
CA TYR A 223 -5.23 -20.40 8.17
C TYR A 223 -4.01 -21.28 7.98
N SER A 224 -2.82 -20.74 8.23
CA SER A 224 -1.60 -21.54 8.25
C SER A 224 -1.66 -22.61 9.35
N ARG A 225 -2.09 -22.24 10.57
CA ARG A 225 -2.16 -23.17 11.71
C ARG A 225 -3.28 -24.20 11.59
N SER A 226 -4.46 -23.78 11.15
CA SER A 226 -5.66 -24.62 11.12
C SER A 226 -5.79 -25.48 9.88
N TYR A 227 -5.25 -25.02 8.74
CA TYR A 227 -5.41 -25.68 7.45
C TYR A 227 -4.08 -26.02 6.77
N ASN A 228 -2.95 -25.81 7.46
CA ASN A 228 -1.60 -26.05 6.92
C ASN A 228 -1.35 -25.30 5.60
N LEU A 229 -1.98 -24.13 5.42
CA LEU A 229 -1.75 -23.30 4.24
C LEU A 229 -0.29 -22.78 4.30
N PRO A 230 0.50 -22.95 3.24
CA PRO A 230 1.91 -22.55 3.19
C PRO A 230 2.03 -21.04 3.02
N VAL A 231 1.93 -20.32 4.13
CA VAL A 231 1.94 -18.84 4.14
C VAL A 231 3.31 -18.27 4.48
N ILE A 232 3.60 -17.07 3.97
CA ILE A 232 4.66 -16.19 4.45
C ILE A 232 4.05 -14.80 4.62
N ILE A 233 4.37 -14.10 5.70
CA ILE A 233 3.95 -12.70 5.90
C ILE A 233 5.18 -11.81 5.72
N VAL A 234 5.02 -10.72 4.98
CA VAL A 234 6.08 -9.74 4.75
C VAL A 234 5.61 -8.39 5.26
N ARG A 235 6.35 -7.76 6.17
CA ARG A 235 6.08 -6.41 6.66
C ARG A 235 7.16 -5.48 6.12
N SER A 236 6.79 -4.38 5.48
CA SER A 236 7.76 -3.47 4.86
C SER A 236 7.63 -2.07 5.42
N ASN A 237 8.77 -1.37 5.48
CA ASN A 237 8.82 0.08 5.66
C ASN A 237 8.17 0.84 4.48
N ASN A 238 8.24 2.17 4.51
CA ASN A 238 7.65 3.04 3.49
C ASN A 238 8.35 2.85 2.13
N VAL A 239 7.72 2.09 1.25
CA VAL A 239 8.19 1.96 -0.13
C VAL A 239 7.96 3.27 -0.89
N TYR A 240 8.96 3.71 -1.65
CA TYR A 240 8.87 4.89 -2.51
C TYR A 240 9.54 4.65 -3.87
N GLY A 241 9.10 5.41 -4.88
CA GLY A 241 9.62 5.25 -6.24
C GLY A 241 8.67 5.73 -7.34
N PRO A 242 9.11 5.59 -8.60
CA PRO A 242 8.26 5.67 -9.78
C PRO A 242 6.99 4.82 -9.67
N HIS A 243 5.89 5.30 -10.27
CA HIS A 243 4.55 4.67 -10.23
C HIS A 243 3.82 4.75 -8.87
N GLN A 244 4.27 5.57 -7.93
CA GLN A 244 3.52 5.84 -6.70
C GLN A 244 2.38 6.85 -6.97
N PHE A 245 1.21 6.64 -6.38
CA PHE A 245 0.10 7.58 -6.62
C PHE A 245 0.37 8.95 -5.94
N PRO A 246 0.13 10.11 -6.59
CA PRO A 246 0.57 11.44 -6.11
C PRO A 246 -0.14 12.02 -4.88
N GLU A 247 -0.78 11.17 -4.06
CA GLU A 247 -1.28 11.52 -2.74
C GLU A 247 -0.24 11.30 -1.63
N LYS A 248 0.74 10.42 -1.88
CA LYS A 248 1.80 10.07 -0.93
C LYS A 248 2.86 11.19 -0.88
N VAL A 249 3.56 11.32 0.25
CA VAL A 249 4.38 12.51 0.56
C VAL A 249 5.42 12.84 -0.52
N ILE A 250 6.25 11.87 -0.93
CA ILE A 250 7.29 12.06 -1.95
C ILE A 250 6.70 12.49 -3.30
N PRO A 251 5.80 11.72 -3.93
CA PRO A 251 5.27 12.10 -5.23
C PRO A 251 4.41 13.37 -5.17
N LYS A 252 3.71 13.63 -4.05
CA LYS A 252 2.98 14.89 -3.84
C LYS A 252 3.93 16.08 -3.85
N PHE A 253 5.01 16.03 -3.08
CA PHE A 253 5.96 17.12 -2.97
C PHE A 253 6.70 17.37 -4.28
N VAL A 254 7.14 16.32 -4.97
CA VAL A 254 7.71 16.43 -6.31
C VAL A 254 6.75 17.14 -7.27
N ASN A 255 5.46 16.74 -7.28
CA ASN A 255 4.45 17.35 -8.14
C ASN A 255 4.10 18.80 -7.76
N LEU A 256 4.20 19.17 -6.47
CA LEU A 256 4.03 20.54 -6.00
C LEU A 256 5.19 21.43 -6.45
N LEU A 257 6.44 20.98 -6.29
CA LEU A 257 7.63 21.72 -6.72
C LEU A 257 7.64 21.96 -8.23
N GLN A 258 7.31 20.94 -9.04
CA GLN A 258 7.14 21.11 -10.49
C GLN A 258 6.11 22.17 -10.87
N ARG A 259 5.08 22.35 -10.03
CA ARG A 259 4.01 23.35 -10.20
C ARG A 259 4.34 24.68 -9.51
N ARG A 260 5.56 24.85 -8.99
CA ARG A 260 6.01 26.02 -8.21
C ARG A 260 5.08 26.33 -7.04
N ARG A 261 4.64 25.29 -6.34
CA ARG A 261 3.77 25.38 -5.15
C ARG A 261 4.53 24.95 -3.90
N ARG A 262 4.11 25.50 -2.76
CA ARG A 262 4.67 25.17 -1.45
C ARG A 262 4.42 23.71 -1.05
N LEU A 263 5.39 23.14 -0.35
CA LEU A 263 5.34 21.87 0.35
C LEU A 263 4.61 22.08 1.67
N ILE A 264 3.44 21.45 1.82
CA ILE A 264 2.63 21.59 3.03
C ILE A 264 2.92 20.40 3.95
N ILE A 265 3.58 20.67 5.08
CA ILE A 265 4.01 19.68 6.08
C ILE A 265 3.00 19.64 7.23
N HIS A 266 2.64 18.44 7.68
CA HIS A 266 1.79 18.25 8.86
C HIS A 266 2.60 18.40 10.16
N GLY A 267 2.06 19.16 11.11
CA GLY A 267 2.68 19.35 12.42
C GLY A 267 4.00 20.11 12.32
N ASP A 268 4.96 19.73 13.15
CA ASP A 268 6.31 20.30 13.17
C ASP A 268 7.25 19.68 12.11
N GLY A 269 6.81 18.63 11.41
CA GLY A 269 7.62 17.93 10.41
C GLY A 269 8.66 16.96 10.97
N GLN A 270 8.68 16.72 12.29
CA GLN A 270 9.69 15.89 12.95
C GLN A 270 9.36 14.39 12.92
N HIS A 271 8.19 14.02 12.42
CA HIS A 271 7.81 12.62 12.18
C HIS A 271 8.79 11.96 11.21
N SER A 272 9.43 10.87 11.63
CA SER A 272 10.40 10.11 10.85
C SER A 272 9.80 8.83 10.29
N ARG A 273 10.25 8.45 9.10
CA ARG A 273 9.93 7.17 8.47
C ARG A 273 11.19 6.58 7.88
N ARG A 274 11.27 5.25 7.86
CA ARG A 274 12.29 4.55 7.09
C ARG A 274 11.78 4.32 5.68
N TYR A 275 12.62 4.62 4.70
CA TYR A 275 12.23 4.58 3.28
C TYR A 275 12.99 3.50 2.54
N ILE A 276 12.27 2.70 1.75
CA ILE A 276 12.88 1.71 0.87
C ILE A 276 12.53 1.98 -0.59
N TYR A 277 13.54 1.97 -1.46
CA TYR A 277 13.32 2.15 -2.89
C TYR A 277 12.55 0.95 -3.46
N ALA A 278 11.60 1.21 -4.36
CA ALA A 278 10.71 0.19 -4.91
C ALA A 278 11.43 -0.96 -5.63
N GLY A 279 12.60 -0.69 -6.23
CA GLY A 279 13.47 -1.72 -6.81
C GLY A 279 14.02 -2.69 -5.76
N ASP A 280 14.50 -2.17 -4.63
CA ASP A 280 15.02 -2.99 -3.52
C ASP A 280 13.89 -3.76 -2.83
N ALA A 281 12.69 -3.17 -2.73
CA ALA A 281 11.51 -3.87 -2.23
C ALA A 281 11.12 -5.04 -3.15
N ALA A 282 11.19 -4.87 -4.48
CA ALA A 282 10.98 -5.98 -5.42
C ALA A 282 12.02 -7.10 -5.23
N ASP A 283 13.29 -6.74 -5.02
CA ASP A 283 14.36 -7.70 -4.72
C ASP A 283 14.12 -8.44 -3.39
N ALA A 284 13.55 -7.76 -2.39
CA ALA A 284 13.16 -8.38 -1.12
C ALA A 284 12.06 -9.41 -1.32
N PHE A 285 11.00 -9.06 -2.07
CA PHE A 285 9.91 -9.99 -2.37
C PHE A 285 10.40 -11.21 -3.15
N ASP A 286 11.27 -11.03 -4.15
CA ASP A 286 11.85 -12.11 -4.92
C ASP A 286 12.75 -13.02 -4.07
N THR A 287 13.53 -12.43 -3.16
CA THR A 287 14.37 -13.19 -2.20
C THR A 287 13.51 -14.00 -1.25
N ILE A 288 12.46 -13.41 -0.66
CA ILE A 288 11.53 -14.10 0.24
C ILE A 288 10.78 -15.21 -0.49
N PHE A 289 10.39 -14.96 -1.75
CA PHE A 289 9.70 -15.96 -2.57
C PHE A 289 10.55 -17.21 -2.78
N HIS A 290 11.84 -17.05 -3.10
CA HIS A 290 12.74 -18.17 -3.39
C HIS A 290 13.39 -18.82 -2.16
N ARG A 291 13.63 -18.05 -1.10
CA ARG A 291 14.44 -18.50 0.06
C ARG A 291 13.70 -18.43 1.40
N GLY A 292 12.52 -17.81 1.44
CA GLY A 292 11.72 -17.70 2.66
C GLY A 292 11.13 -19.04 3.09
N HIS A 293 10.94 -19.18 4.40
CA HIS A 293 10.35 -20.37 5.00
C HIS A 293 8.86 -20.15 5.32
N PHE A 294 8.03 -21.18 5.10
CA PHE A 294 6.61 -21.12 5.45
C PHE A 294 6.37 -20.95 6.95
N GLY A 295 5.26 -20.31 7.29
CA GLY A 295 4.89 -19.97 8.67
C GLY A 295 5.74 -18.85 9.27
N GLN A 296 6.67 -18.26 8.52
CA GLN A 296 7.52 -17.16 8.98
C GLN A 296 6.97 -15.81 8.54
N VAL A 297 7.31 -14.82 9.36
CA VAL A 297 7.24 -13.40 9.03
C VAL A 297 8.65 -12.92 8.64
N TYR A 298 8.74 -11.96 7.73
CA TYR A 298 9.98 -11.25 7.39
C TYR A 298 9.75 -9.74 7.36
N ASN A 299 10.61 -8.99 8.03
CA ASN A 299 10.65 -7.54 7.95
C ASN A 299 11.57 -7.08 6.82
N ILE A 300 11.06 -6.19 5.96
CA ILE A 300 11.84 -5.41 5.00
C ILE A 300 12.16 -4.07 5.66
N GLY A 301 13.30 -4.03 6.36
CA GLY A 301 13.80 -2.86 7.09
C GLY A 301 14.87 -2.10 6.31
N SER A 302 14.71 -0.78 6.16
CA SER A 302 15.75 0.12 5.65
C SER A 302 16.53 0.79 6.79
N VAL A 303 17.76 1.21 6.50
CA VAL A 303 18.57 2.07 7.39
C VAL A 303 18.28 3.56 7.20
N ASP A 304 17.58 3.93 6.13
CA ASP A 304 17.33 5.32 5.74
C ASP A 304 16.14 5.92 6.48
N GLU A 305 16.36 6.34 7.73
CA GLU A 305 15.37 7.06 8.53
C GLU A 305 15.41 8.57 8.21
N VAL A 306 14.30 9.11 7.73
CA VAL A 306 14.20 10.50 7.24
C VAL A 306 12.94 11.15 7.81
N THR A 307 13.10 12.33 8.40
CA THR A 307 11.98 13.18 8.84
C THR A 307 11.28 13.84 7.66
N ASN A 308 10.02 14.25 7.84
CA ASN A 308 9.31 15.00 6.80
C ASN A 308 10.01 16.32 6.43
N LEU A 309 10.65 16.98 7.41
CA LEU A 309 11.43 18.19 7.16
C LEU A 309 12.71 17.90 6.36
N GLU A 310 13.49 16.88 6.73
CA GLU A 310 14.67 16.46 5.96
C GLU A 310 14.30 16.04 4.54
N LEU A 311 13.18 15.34 4.36
CA LEU A 311 12.66 15.00 3.04
C LEU A 311 12.40 16.26 2.20
N CYS A 312 11.80 17.31 2.78
CA CYS A 312 11.59 18.56 2.06
C CYS A 312 12.92 19.18 1.65
N MET A 313 13.89 19.26 2.56
CA MET A 313 15.21 19.83 2.27
C MET A 313 15.95 19.05 1.17
N LYS A 314 15.87 17.72 1.19
CA LYS A 314 16.45 16.85 0.14
C LYS A 314 15.75 17.04 -1.21
N LEU A 315 14.43 17.20 -1.22
CA LEU A 315 13.67 17.49 -2.45
C LEU A 315 13.97 18.88 -3.00
N LEU A 316 14.10 19.91 -2.16
CA LEU A 316 14.51 21.25 -2.62
C LEU A 316 15.87 21.19 -3.31
N ALA A 317 16.83 20.44 -2.76
CA ALA A 317 18.13 20.23 -3.39
C ALA A 317 18.03 19.52 -4.76
N VAL A 318 17.14 18.52 -4.92
CA VAL A 318 16.89 17.84 -6.21
C VAL A 318 16.29 18.77 -7.27
N PHE A 319 15.64 19.85 -6.84
CA PHE A 319 15.07 20.89 -7.69
C PHE A 319 15.96 22.13 -7.83
N ASP A 320 17.22 22.05 -7.39
CA ASP A 320 18.19 23.15 -7.40
C ASP A 320 17.70 24.42 -6.66
N ILE A 321 16.83 24.24 -5.66
CA ILE A 321 16.33 25.32 -4.79
C ILE A 321 17.27 25.44 -3.58
N PRO A 322 17.92 26.60 -3.36
CA PRO A 322 18.82 26.79 -2.22
C PRO A 322 18.11 26.58 -0.88
N GLN A 323 18.80 25.95 0.08
CA GLN A 323 18.26 25.77 1.43
C GLN A 323 17.92 27.09 2.14
N THR A 324 18.59 28.19 1.78
CA THR A 324 18.30 29.54 2.28
C THR A 324 16.90 30.03 1.91
N GLU A 325 16.29 29.48 0.86
CA GLU A 325 14.94 29.81 0.40
C GLU A 325 13.87 28.86 0.96
N ALA A 326 14.24 27.87 1.79
CA ALA A 326 13.30 26.85 2.25
C ALA A 326 12.05 27.42 2.93
N GLY A 327 12.16 28.56 3.63
CA GLY A 327 11.03 29.25 4.25
C GLY A 327 9.97 29.77 3.28
N ASP A 328 10.33 30.00 2.01
CA ASP A 328 9.38 30.41 0.97
C ASP A 328 8.61 29.22 0.37
N TRP A 329 9.20 28.03 0.50
CA TRP A 329 8.71 26.79 -0.11
C TRP A 329 8.02 25.85 0.88
N ILE A 330 8.29 25.96 2.18
CA ILE A 330 7.74 25.06 3.19
C ILE A 330 6.68 25.79 4.02
N GLU A 331 5.51 25.18 4.13
CA GLU A 331 4.40 25.69 4.95
C GLU A 331 3.93 24.61 5.92
N HIS A 332 3.76 24.97 7.19
CA HIS A 332 3.24 24.05 8.19
C HIS A 332 1.72 24.12 8.26
N THR A 333 1.08 22.96 8.36
CA THR A 333 -0.36 22.82 8.62
C THR A 333 -0.60 21.98 9.87
N LYS A 334 -1.87 21.85 10.25
CA LYS A 334 -2.27 21.02 11.40
C LYS A 334 -1.73 19.60 11.26
N ASP A 335 -1.34 19.00 12.39
CA ASP A 335 -0.90 17.61 12.39
C ASP A 335 -2.07 16.65 12.14
N ARG A 336 -1.74 15.44 11.72
CA ARG A 336 -2.70 14.35 11.54
C ARG A 336 -3.09 13.79 12.91
N PRO A 337 -4.37 13.42 13.12
CA PRO A 337 -4.75 12.64 14.28
C PRO A 337 -3.98 11.31 14.33
N PHE A 338 -3.42 10.96 15.50
CA PHE A 338 -2.76 9.67 15.73
C PHE A 338 -1.61 9.40 14.74
N ASN A 339 -0.80 10.42 14.47
CA ASN A 339 0.39 10.29 13.63
C ASN A 339 1.55 9.75 14.47
N ASP A 340 1.86 8.47 14.32
CA ASP A 340 2.99 7.85 15.02
C ASP A 340 4.28 8.55 14.61
N ARG A 341 5.14 8.87 15.59
CA ARG A 341 6.34 9.66 15.32
C ARG A 341 7.41 8.90 14.56
N ARG A 342 7.57 7.60 14.87
CA ARG A 342 8.62 6.74 14.32
C ARG A 342 8.12 5.32 14.14
N TYR A 343 8.45 4.74 12.99
CA TYR A 343 8.36 3.30 12.74
C TYR A 343 9.77 2.77 12.48
N ALA A 344 10.14 1.71 13.20
CA ALA A 344 11.44 1.09 13.05
C ALA A 344 11.35 -0.42 13.25
N VAL A 345 11.88 -1.16 12.27
CA VAL A 345 11.87 -2.62 12.26
C VAL A 345 13.27 -3.13 11.98
N ASP A 346 13.64 -4.23 12.62
CA ASP A 346 14.87 -4.93 12.32
C ASP A 346 14.66 -5.85 11.12
N GLY A 347 15.51 -5.69 10.09
CA GLY A 347 15.49 -6.48 8.86
C GLY A 347 16.55 -7.60 8.83
N THR A 348 17.16 -7.97 9.96
CA THR A 348 18.29 -8.91 10.01
C THR A 348 17.90 -10.28 9.49
N LYS A 349 16.69 -10.74 9.80
CA LYS A 349 16.19 -12.05 9.34
C LYS A 349 16.11 -12.15 7.82
N LEU A 350 15.69 -11.09 7.14
CA LEU A 350 15.68 -11.03 5.68
C LEU A 350 17.10 -10.97 5.11
N ARG A 351 18.00 -10.19 5.73
CA ARG A 351 19.42 -10.14 5.33
C ARG A 351 20.10 -11.50 5.41
N GLN A 352 19.73 -12.34 6.39
CA GLN A 352 20.23 -13.72 6.49
C GLN A 352 19.81 -14.62 5.31
N LEU A 353 18.76 -14.26 4.57
CA LEU A 353 18.41 -14.93 3.30
C LEU A 353 19.27 -14.47 2.11
N GLY A 354 20.18 -13.50 2.33
CA GLY A 354 21.05 -12.92 1.31
C GLY A 354 20.46 -11.72 0.58
N TRP A 355 19.44 -11.07 1.14
CA TRP A 355 18.94 -9.79 0.62
C TRP A 355 19.77 -8.63 1.17
N GLU A 356 20.00 -7.61 0.34
CA GLU A 356 20.65 -6.35 0.71
C GLU A 356 19.90 -5.18 0.08
N GLN A 357 19.85 -4.04 0.79
CA GLN A 357 19.40 -2.78 0.21
C GLN A 357 20.54 -2.19 -0.63
N LYS A 358 20.27 -1.84 -1.90
CA LYS A 358 21.30 -1.36 -2.83
C LYS A 358 21.21 0.13 -3.09
N ILE A 359 19.99 0.66 -3.17
CA ILE A 359 19.75 2.06 -3.52
C ILE A 359 19.68 2.89 -2.24
N THR A 360 20.54 3.91 -2.17
CA THR A 360 20.51 4.92 -1.12
C THR A 360 19.27 5.80 -1.25
N PHE A 361 18.84 6.42 -0.15
CA PHE A 361 17.71 7.33 -0.19
C PHE A 361 17.88 8.48 -1.20
N GLU A 362 19.06 9.11 -1.24
CA GLU A 362 19.36 10.23 -2.14
C GLU A 362 19.28 9.81 -3.62
N GLU A 363 19.86 8.66 -3.96
CA GLU A 363 19.84 8.14 -5.33
C GLU A 363 18.42 7.81 -5.77
N GLY A 364 17.67 7.06 -4.94
CA GLY A 364 16.30 6.70 -5.24
C GLY A 364 15.38 7.93 -5.31
N LEU A 365 15.60 8.94 -4.47
CA LEU A 365 14.83 10.19 -4.48
C LEU A 365 15.01 10.95 -5.79
N ARG A 366 16.25 11.03 -6.30
CA ARG A 366 16.56 11.64 -7.60
C ARG A 366 15.89 10.89 -8.75
N ILE A 367 16.04 9.57 -8.80
CA ILE A 367 15.39 8.72 -9.82
C ILE A 367 13.86 8.91 -9.80
N THR A 368 13.29 8.97 -8.59
CA THR A 368 11.86 9.17 -8.39
C THR A 368 11.42 10.54 -8.91
N ALA A 369 12.14 11.61 -8.55
CA ALA A 369 11.82 12.97 -8.97
C ALA A 369 11.93 13.16 -10.49
N ASP A 370 12.99 12.62 -11.10
CA ASP A 370 13.19 12.65 -12.56
C ASP A 370 12.06 11.92 -13.28
N TRP A 371 11.64 10.75 -12.79
CA TRP A 371 10.51 10.02 -13.39
C TRP A 371 9.21 10.83 -13.38
N TYR A 372 8.86 11.53 -12.29
CA TYR A 372 7.67 12.39 -12.31
C TYR A 372 7.82 13.61 -13.22
N ARG A 373 9.05 14.07 -13.45
CA ARG A 373 9.33 15.20 -14.36
C ARG A 373 9.09 14.78 -15.81
N ASP A 374 9.49 13.55 -16.15
CA ASP A 374 9.35 12.99 -17.49
C ASP A 374 7.92 12.50 -17.78
N PHE A 375 7.20 12.04 -16.75
CA PHE A 375 5.84 11.46 -16.89
C PHE A 375 4.76 12.20 -16.06
N PRO A 376 4.57 13.53 -16.23
CA PRO A 376 3.70 14.33 -15.37
C PRO A 376 2.21 14.01 -15.50
N ASN A 377 1.80 13.37 -16.59
CA ASN A 377 0.39 13.03 -16.88
C ASN A 377 0.07 11.55 -16.66
N TRP A 378 0.95 10.79 -15.99
CA TRP A 378 0.78 9.34 -15.79
C TRP A 378 -0.56 8.96 -15.13
N TRP A 379 -1.06 9.86 -14.26
CA TRP A 379 -2.28 9.68 -13.48
C TRP A 379 -3.44 10.59 -13.94
N GLY A 380 -3.28 11.31 -15.06
CA GLY A 380 -4.23 12.34 -15.49
C GLY A 380 -4.22 13.57 -14.58
N ASP A 381 -5.38 14.18 -14.37
CA ASP A 381 -5.50 15.35 -13.47
C ASP A 381 -5.39 14.92 -11.99
N ILE A 382 -4.34 15.41 -11.34
CA ILE A 382 -4.00 15.14 -9.94
C ILE A 382 -4.24 16.35 -9.02
N THR A 383 -4.82 17.44 -9.53
CA THR A 383 -4.92 18.72 -8.80
C THR A 383 -5.57 18.57 -7.42
N ASN A 384 -6.61 17.74 -7.32
CA ASN A 384 -7.33 17.52 -6.08
C ASN A 384 -6.57 16.67 -5.05
N VAL A 385 -5.69 15.76 -5.49
CA VAL A 385 -4.91 14.88 -4.58
C VAL A 385 -3.67 15.59 -4.00
N LEU A 386 -3.22 16.68 -4.62
CA LEU A 386 -2.10 17.50 -4.14
C LEU A 386 -2.47 18.41 -2.95
N THR A 387 -3.67 18.27 -2.40
CA THR A 387 -4.10 18.97 -1.19
C THR A 387 -3.49 18.33 0.07
N PRO A 388 -3.36 19.06 1.20
CA PRO A 388 -2.82 18.50 2.43
C PRO A 388 -3.69 17.37 3.00
N PHE A 389 -5.01 17.50 2.86
CA PHE A 389 -6.01 16.55 3.36
C PHE A 389 -6.97 16.13 2.24
N PRO A 390 -6.56 15.23 1.34
CA PRO A 390 -7.44 14.73 0.30
C PRO A 390 -8.53 13.83 0.92
N VAL A 391 -9.77 13.98 0.47
CA VAL A 391 -10.89 13.07 0.81
C VAL A 391 -11.33 12.37 -0.47
N ILE A 392 -11.57 11.06 -0.40
CA ILE A 392 -12.13 10.32 -1.52
C ILE A 392 -13.63 10.20 -1.36
N MET A 393 -14.38 10.74 -2.32
CA MET A 393 -15.81 10.52 -2.49
C MET A 393 -16.03 9.61 -3.70
N GLY A 394 -16.43 8.36 -3.45
CA GLY A 394 -16.55 7.34 -4.51
C GLY A 394 -15.20 6.96 -5.10
N GLN A 395 -15.02 7.12 -6.41
CA GLN A 395 -13.76 6.89 -7.14
C GLN A 395 -12.95 8.18 -7.40
N SER A 396 -13.38 9.32 -6.85
CA SER A 396 -12.76 10.63 -7.07
C SER A 396 -12.21 11.24 -5.78
N ALA A 397 -11.02 11.85 -5.86
CA ALA A 397 -10.47 12.64 -4.77
C ALA A 397 -10.95 14.10 -4.87
N VAL A 398 -11.35 14.66 -3.72
CA VAL A 398 -11.82 16.04 -3.54
C VAL A 398 -11.12 16.67 -2.33
N PRO A 399 -10.96 18.01 -2.27
CA PRO A 399 -10.40 18.67 -1.10
C PRO A 399 -11.27 18.43 0.15
N GLY A 400 -10.67 17.93 1.23
CA GLY A 400 -11.36 17.69 2.50
C GLY A 400 -11.13 18.77 3.56
N ARG A 401 -12.05 18.88 4.52
CA ARG A 401 -11.79 19.47 5.84
C ARG A 401 -11.79 18.36 6.90
N LEU A 402 -10.77 18.34 7.76
CA LEU A 402 -10.74 17.48 8.94
C LEU A 402 -11.83 17.92 9.93
N ARG A 403 -12.61 16.96 10.44
CA ARG A 403 -13.41 17.16 11.65
C ARG A 403 -12.48 17.17 12.85
N THR A 404 -12.52 18.21 13.67
CA THR A 404 -11.65 18.32 14.84
C THR A 404 -12.08 17.35 15.96
N ARG A 405 -11.20 17.12 16.94
CA ARG A 405 -11.50 16.32 18.15
C ARG A 405 -12.74 16.83 18.91
N GLU A 406 -13.06 18.11 18.74
CA GLU A 406 -14.23 18.80 19.35
C GLU A 406 -15.52 18.65 18.53
N GLU A 407 -15.44 18.27 17.26
CA GLU A 407 -16.59 18.12 16.35
C GLU A 407 -17.15 16.69 16.32
N SER A 408 -16.61 15.78 17.14
CA SER A 408 -17.11 14.41 17.26
C SER A 408 -18.42 14.39 18.07
N PRO A 409 -19.55 13.90 17.51
CA PRO A 409 -20.87 13.94 18.19
C PRO A 409 -20.89 13.20 19.53
N VAL A 410 -19.95 12.27 19.73
CA VAL A 410 -19.85 11.42 20.92
C VAL A 410 -19.39 12.20 22.17
N LEU A 411 -18.66 13.30 22.00
CA LEU A 411 -18.15 14.12 23.12
C LEU A 411 -19.09 15.27 23.52
N LYS A 412 -19.95 15.77 22.61
CA LYS A 412 -20.97 16.77 23.00
C LYS A 412 -21.99 16.19 23.98
N ALA A 413 -22.27 14.89 23.91
CA ALA A 413 -23.18 14.19 24.82
C ALA A 413 -22.64 14.06 26.26
N THR A 414 -21.31 14.05 26.47
CA THR A 414 -20.73 13.97 27.82
C THR A 414 -20.63 15.33 28.51
N SER A 415 -20.52 16.42 27.75
CA SER A 415 -20.51 17.79 28.30
C SER A 415 -21.89 18.33 28.71
N ALA A 416 -22.98 17.79 28.13
CA ALA A 416 -24.35 18.25 28.43
C ALA A 416 -24.99 17.55 29.65
N ASN A 417 -24.43 16.43 30.11
CA ASN A 417 -24.96 15.67 31.26
C ASN A 417 -24.25 15.96 32.59
N ALA A 418 -23.17 16.76 32.59
CA ALA A 418 -22.43 17.10 33.81
C ALA A 418 -23.04 18.29 34.60
N SER A 419 -24.11 18.92 34.12
CA SER A 419 -24.73 20.09 34.77
C SER A 419 -26.08 19.80 35.45
N ARG A 420 -26.42 18.53 35.68
CA ARG A 420 -27.61 18.14 36.46
C ARG A 420 -27.28 16.97 37.38
N ASN A 421 -26.78 17.28 38.57
CA ASN A 421 -27.04 16.56 39.82
C ASN A 421 -26.16 17.14 40.95
N SER A 422 -26.69 18.15 41.63
CA SER A 422 -26.24 18.55 42.96
C SER A 422 -27.19 17.91 43.98
N PRO A 423 -26.74 17.11 44.97
CA PRO A 423 -27.64 16.70 46.05
C PRO A 423 -27.68 17.78 47.13
N GLU A 424 -28.90 18.18 47.48
CA GLU A 424 -29.25 19.04 48.61
C GLU A 424 -28.82 18.41 49.96
N VAL A 425 -28.30 19.28 50.82
CA VAL A 425 -28.03 19.00 52.23
C VAL A 425 -29.32 19.24 53.02
N THR A 426 -29.85 18.21 53.67
CA THR A 426 -30.81 18.39 54.78
C THR A 426 -30.47 17.52 55.98
N ALA A 427 -30.36 18.18 57.13
CA ALA A 427 -30.01 17.63 58.42
C ALA A 427 -31.20 16.96 59.12
N THR A 428 -30.97 15.84 59.81
CA THR A 428 -31.85 15.44 60.92
C THR A 428 -31.12 14.71 62.07
N LYS A 429 -31.46 15.21 63.28
CA LYS A 429 -31.14 14.85 64.67
C LYS A 429 -30.77 13.39 65.07
N LYS A 430 -29.76 13.33 65.96
CA LYS A 430 -29.46 12.43 67.10
C LYS A 430 -30.52 11.37 67.51
N ARG A 431 -30.06 10.13 67.77
CA ARG A 431 -30.24 9.38 69.05
C ARG A 431 -29.36 8.11 69.16
N LYS A 432 -28.39 8.19 70.09
CA LYS A 432 -27.94 7.25 71.16
C LYS A 432 -28.05 5.70 71.05
N ILE A 433 -26.97 5.06 71.56
CA ILE A 433 -26.89 3.82 72.41
C ILE A 433 -26.90 2.49 71.60
N ASP A 434 -26.08 1.46 71.84
CA ASP A 434 -25.03 1.16 72.83
C ASP A 434 -24.04 0.12 72.28
N VAL A 435 -22.85 0.06 72.88
CA VAL A 435 -21.90 -1.06 72.82
C VAL A 435 -22.11 -1.90 74.07
N THR A 436 -22.27 -3.23 73.93
CA THR A 436 -21.77 -4.16 74.94
C THR A 436 -21.46 -5.56 74.39
N MET A 437 -20.21 -5.96 74.69
CA MET A 437 -19.61 -7.29 74.83
C MET A 437 -19.58 -8.27 73.66
#